data_AF-A0A146GD93-F1
#
_entry.id   AF-A0A146GD93-F1
#
_cell.length_a   1.000
_cell.length_b   1.000
_cell.length_c   1.000
_cell.angle_alpha   90.00
_cell.angle_beta   90.00
_cell.angle_gamma   90.00
#
_symmetry.space_group_name_H-M   'P 1'
#
loop_
_entity.id
_entity.type
_entity.pdbx_description
1 polymer ?
#
loop_
_entity_poly.entity_id
_entity_poly.type
_entity_poly.pdbx_seq_one_letter_code
_entity_poly.pdbx_strand_id
1 'polypeptide(L)' 'MMSLLALLLRVSLLAVFTFGFVVLYEHGTSDFVQGAATEWKSLTEFVSSQGSAKAPAAPSSQAPTP' A
#
# COMPACT_ATOMS: atom_id res chain seq x y z
N MET A 1 -28.20 -0.75 3.61
CA MET A 1 -27.15 0.13 4.17
C MET A 1 -26.31 -0.57 5.25
N MET A 2 -26.93 -1.19 6.27
CA MET A 2 -26.22 -1.95 7.33
C MET A 2 -25.25 -3.02 6.80
N SER A 3 -25.64 -3.76 5.76
CA SER A 3 -24.79 -4.82 5.18
C SER A 3 -23.52 -4.29 4.51
N LEU A 4 -23.57 -3.10 3.90
CA LEU A 4 -22.40 -2.50 3.25
C LEU A 4 -21.42 -1.97 4.30
N LEU A 5 -21.93 -1.31 5.35
CA LEU A 5 -21.10 -0.91 6.48
C LEU A 5 -20.45 -2.12 7.17
N ALA A 6 -21.21 -3.21 7.37
CA ALA A 6 -20.68 -4.43 7.95
C ALA A 6 -19.58 -5.07 7.08
N LEU A 7 -19.73 -5.02 5.74
CA LEU A 7 -18.71 -5.50 4.82
C LEU A 7 -17.46 -4.63 4.88
N LEU A 8 -17.60 -3.31 4.81
CA LEU A 8 -16.48 -2.37 4.90
C LEU A 8 -15.73 -2.53 6.21
N LEU A 9 -16.44 -2.67 7.33
CA LEU A 9 -15.83 -2.94 8.63
C LEU A 9 -15.00 -4.23 8.61
N ARG A 10 -15.54 -5.32 8.05
CA ARG A 10 -14.81 -6.60 7.95
C ARG A 10 -13.56 -6.49 7.08
N VAL A 11 -13.66 -5.79 5.96
CA VAL A 11 -12.52 -5.58 5.05
C VAL A 11 -11.46 -4.71 5.72
N SER A 12 -11.84 -3.62 6.38
CA SER A 12 -10.91 -2.78 7.13
C SER A 12 -10.25 -3.54 8.28
N LEU A 13 -11.00 -4.34 9.03
CA LEU A 13 -10.43 -5.19 10.08
C LEU A 13 -9.44 -6.19 9.49
N LEU A 14 -9.81 -6.88 8.41
CA LEU A 14 -8.93 -7.83 7.74
C LEU A 14 -7.63 -7.16 7.27
N ALA A 15 -7.71 -5.96 6.71
CA ALA A 15 -6.55 -5.19 6.28
C ALA A 15 -5.65 -4.81 7.47
N VAL A 16 -6.23 -4.30 8.56
CA VAL A 16 -5.47 -3.93 9.77
C VAL A 16 -4.79 -5.15 10.40
N PHE A 17 -5.49 -6.28 10.53
CA PHE A 17 -4.91 -7.51 11.07
C PHE A 17 -3.82 -8.07 10.17
N THR A 18 -4.01 -8.04 8.86
CA THR A 18 -2.99 -8.54 7.90
C THR A 18 -1.74 -7.65 7.96
N PHE A 19 -1.91 -6.33 7.94
CA PHE A 19 -0.81 -5.39 8.08
C PHE A 19 -0.06 -5.58 9.41
N GLY A 20 -0.80 -5.63 10.53
CA GLY A 20 -0.23 -5.90 11.84
C GLY A 20 0.50 -7.24 11.91
N PHE A 21 -0.03 -8.30 11.28
CA PHE A 21 0.64 -9.59 11.23
C PHE A 21 1.98 -9.52 10.50
N VAL A 22 2.04 -8.82 9.35
CA VAL A 22 3.29 -8.64 8.59
C VAL A 22 4.31 -7.86 9.42
N VAL A 23 3.91 -6.72 10.01
CA VAL A 23 4.80 -5.93 10.86
C VAL A 23 5.30 -6.75 12.04
N LEU A 24 4.43 -7.51 12.69
CA LEU A 24 4.77 -8.36 13.82
C LEU A 24 5.73 -9.48 13.42
N TYR A 25 5.55 -10.05 12.23
CA TYR A 25 6.42 -11.07 11.67
C TYR A 25 7.82 -10.53 11.36
N GLU A 26 7.91 -9.34 10.77
CA GLU A 26 9.20 -8.75 10.36
C GLU A 26 9.97 -8.09 11.51
N HIS A 27 9.27 -7.39 12.41
CA HIS A 27 9.90 -6.57 13.46
C HIS A 27 9.78 -7.19 14.86
N GLY A 28 8.96 -8.24 15.03
CA GLY A 28 8.69 -8.83 16.33
C GLY A 28 7.84 -7.95 17.24
N THR A 29 7.53 -8.45 18.44
CA THR A 29 6.67 -7.74 19.41
C THR A 29 7.33 -6.52 20.02
N SER A 30 8.67 -6.54 20.19
CA SER A 30 9.42 -5.51 20.89
C SER A 30 9.48 -4.20 20.11
N ASP A 31 9.66 -4.30 18.79
CA ASP A 31 9.78 -3.16 17.89
C ASP A 31 8.53 -2.94 17.03
N PHE A 32 7.42 -3.59 17.38
CA PHE A 32 6.17 -3.57 16.60
C PHE A 32 5.69 -2.14 16.27
N VAL A 33 5.69 -1.25 17.26
CA VAL A 33 5.22 0.14 17.07
C VAL A 33 6.14 0.91 16.12
N GLN A 34 7.45 0.70 16.22
CA GLN A 34 8.43 1.35 15.38
C GLN A 34 8.44 0.79 13.96
N GLY A 35 8.29 -0.54 13.82
CA GLY A 35 8.08 -1.22 12.55
C GLY A 35 6.79 -0.77 11.87
N ALA A 36 5.67 -0.70 12.60
CA ALA A 36 4.39 -0.24 12.07
C ALA A 36 4.48 1.19 11.52
N ALA A 37 5.16 2.10 12.23
CA ALA A 37 5.36 3.47 11.76
C ALA A 37 6.23 3.54 10.49
N THR A 38 7.25 2.69 10.40
CA THR A 38 8.16 2.61 9.24
C THR A 38 7.41 2.07 8.02
N GLU A 39 6.72 0.94 8.17
CA GLU A 39 5.93 0.32 7.11
C GLU A 39 4.76 1.20 6.67
N TRP A 40 4.12 1.91 7.61
CA TRP A 40 3.06 2.86 7.29
C TRP A 40 3.56 4.03 6.42
N LYS A 41 4.77 4.53 6.70
CA LYS A 41 5.39 5.58 5.88
C LYS A 41 5.65 5.08 4.46
N SER A 42 6.21 3.88 4.31
CA SER A 42 6.45 3.24 3.00
C SER A 42 5.15 3.03 2.23
N LEU A 43 4.09 2.54 2.88
CA LEU A 43 2.76 2.39 2.29
C LEU A 43 2.17 3.73 1.84
N THR A 44 2.27 4.76 2.68
CA THR A 44 1.74 6.10 2.37
C THR A 44 2.48 6.71 1.17
N GLU A 45 3.80 6.54 1.11
CA GLU A 45 4.64 7.00 0.00
C GLU A 45 4.30 6.25 -1.29
N PHE A 46 4.12 4.93 -1.22
CA PHE A 46 3.68 4.11 -2.34
C PHE A 46 2.30 4.52 -2.86
N VAL A 47 1.31 4.69 -1.98
CA VAL A 47 -0.04 5.13 -2.37
C VAL A 47 0.00 6.54 -2.98
N SER A 48 0.80 7.44 -2.41
CA SER A 48 1.00 8.78 -2.96
C SER A 48 1.67 8.73 -4.34
N SER A 49 2.61 7.81 -4.55
CA SER A 49 3.25 7.55 -5.83
C SER A 49 2.28 6.97 -6.86
N GLN A 50 1.37 6.06 -6.46
CA GLN A 50 0.35 5.51 -7.34
C GLN A 50 -0.75 6.52 -7.72
N GLY A 51 -1.12 7.42 -6.81
CA GLY A 51 -1.99 8.56 -7.12
C GLY A 51 -1.35 9.55 -8.09
N SER A 52 -0.02 9.61 -8.09
CA SER A 52 0.81 10.31 -9.08
C SER A 52 1.16 9.37 -10.24
N ALA A 53 0.17 8.68 -10.80
CA ALA A 53 0.29 8.05 -12.11
C ALA A 53 0.44 9.13 -13.19
N LYS A 54 1.59 9.81 -13.22
CA LYS A 54 2.15 10.31 -14.47
C LYS A 54 2.29 9.06 -15.32
N ALA A 55 1.42 8.94 -16.32
CA ALA A 55 1.46 7.87 -17.30
C ALA A 55 2.93 7.61 -17.67
N PRO A 56 3.39 6.35 -17.68
CA PRO A 56 4.72 6.08 -18.22
C PRO A 56 4.75 6.73 -19.59
N ALA A 57 5.66 7.70 -19.79
CA ALA A 57 5.83 8.31 -21.09
C ALA A 57 6.00 7.16 -22.08
N ALA A 58 5.11 7.10 -23.08
CA ALA A 58 5.14 6.07 -24.08
C ALA A 58 6.58 5.91 -24.60
N PRO A 59 7.12 4.69 -24.77
CA PRO A 59 8.43 4.52 -25.35
C PRO A 59 8.40 5.25 -26.71
N SER A 60 9.25 6.26 -26.86
CA SER A 60 9.36 7.00 -28.12
C SER A 60 9.84 6.00 -29.17
N SER A 61 8.93 5.51 -30.00
CA SER A 61 9.30 4.79 -31.22
C SER A 61 10.08 5.76 -32.09
N GLN A 62 11.41 5.74 -31.98
CA GLN A 62 12.27 6.33 -32.99
C GLN A 62 12.09 5.49 -34.26
N ALA A 63 11.33 6.03 -35.21
CA ALA A 63 11.32 5.52 -36.56
C ALA A 63 12.74 5.67 -37.16
N PRO A 64 13.32 4.64 -37.79
CA PRO A 64 14.55 4.80 -38.55
C PRO A 64 14.25 5.75 -39.71
N THR A 65 15.03 6.82 -39.84
CA THR A 65 14.99 7.70 -41.01
C THR A 65 15.73 7.04 -42.18
N PRO A 66 15.30 7.28 -43.44
CA PRO A 66 15.68 6.52 -44.64
C PRO A 66 17.14 6.72 -45.07
#